data_AF-Q8MHN1-F1
#
_entry.id   AF-Q8MHN1-F1
#
_cell.length_a   1.000
_cell.length_b   1.000
_cell.length_c   1.000
_cell.angle_alpha   90.00
_cell.angle_beta   90.00
_cell.angle_gamma   90.00
#
_symmetry.space_group_name_H-M   'P 1'
#
loop_
_entity.id
_entity.type
_entity.pdbx_description
1 polymer ?
#
loop_
_entity_poly.entity_id
_entity_poly.type
_entity_poly.pdbx_seq_one_letter_code
_entity_poly.pdbx_strand_id
1 'polypeptide(L)'
;MMMTIRKYCTSLPKYEVESTGIRPNHDGTFQLKRSVEIQEDEKAEYDCFVSHRNFKPIIIKLEATESLNAETRAGATSDSSVTGSLEKVIQNEKHSLYYIYTALSKPVDLPGIYQFTAMGLLDDIQIDYYNSREQRKIPKQTWMKEKLQEDYWEKGTQSRKSKEQWFNVNVDILMKRMRHNESDLHVLQWRHGCEVEQKGDEVKFSKGISEYGYDGEDFLTFDDKESQWVASVAAALPTKRKWGNVPILNQYAKGYLEKECVDWLNKFREYADEEIRHGCPTVHVFAKRSIKDKSKLKLTCMATGFYPRDVTLLIRKSHTSLPDDETGTRPNHDGTFQVKKSVEIQEDEKAEYDCFVSHRTLKETIIVTWDGE
;
A
#
# COMPACT_ATOMS: atom_id res chain seq x y z
N MET A 1 -11.44 5.43 -11.74
CA MET A 1 -11.66 6.15 -10.48
C MET A 1 -11.28 7.61 -10.68
N MET A 2 -12.09 8.55 -10.21
CA MET A 2 -11.78 9.97 -10.15
C MET A 2 -11.93 10.43 -8.70
N MET A 3 -10.90 11.07 -8.16
CA MET A 3 -10.89 11.66 -6.82
C MET A 3 -10.59 13.15 -6.97
N THR A 4 -11.39 14.01 -6.34
CA THR A 4 -11.25 15.46 -6.45
C THR A 4 -11.47 16.10 -5.09
N ILE A 5 -10.53 16.95 -4.67
CA ILE A 5 -10.70 17.80 -3.50
C ILE A 5 -11.38 19.08 -3.95
N ARG A 6 -12.42 19.48 -3.22
CA ARG A 6 -13.23 20.66 -3.54
C ARG A 6 -13.29 21.59 -2.35
N LYS A 7 -13.32 22.90 -2.61
CA LYS A 7 -13.68 23.95 -1.64
C LYS A 7 -15.00 24.57 -2.10
N TYR A 8 -15.99 24.67 -1.23
CA TYR A 8 -17.35 25.13 -1.56
C TYR A 8 -17.93 24.41 -2.80
N CYS A 9 -17.82 23.07 -2.83
CA CYS A 9 -18.23 22.23 -3.96
C CYS A 9 -17.53 22.49 -5.31
N THR A 10 -16.50 23.35 -5.35
CA THR A 10 -15.73 23.67 -6.55
C THR A 10 -14.38 22.97 -6.51
N SER A 11 -14.00 22.30 -7.60
CA SER A 11 -12.72 21.59 -7.72
C SER A 11 -11.53 22.54 -7.55
N LEU A 12 -10.60 22.17 -6.69
CA LEU A 12 -9.36 22.94 -6.51
C LEU A 12 -8.46 22.85 -7.76
N PRO A 13 -7.70 23.92 -8.05
CA PRO A 13 -6.68 23.90 -9.08
C PRO A 13 -5.64 22.78 -8.88
N LYS A 14 -5.15 22.22 -9.99
CA LYS A 14 -4.22 21.07 -9.95
C LYS A 14 -2.89 21.37 -9.26
N TYR A 15 -2.45 22.63 -9.23
CA TYR A 15 -1.17 23.01 -8.62
C TYR A 15 -1.27 23.12 -7.09
N GLU A 16 -2.49 23.16 -6.52
CA GLU A 16 -2.73 23.20 -5.07
C GLU A 16 -2.90 21.79 -4.49
N VAL A 17 -3.23 20.82 -5.34
CA VAL A 17 -3.52 19.45 -4.92
C VAL A 17 -2.38 18.52 -5.28
N GLU A 18 -1.70 18.02 -4.25
CA GLU A 18 -0.74 16.94 -4.40
C GLU A 18 -1.45 15.62 -4.67
N SER A 19 -0.81 14.75 -5.45
CA SER A 19 -1.31 13.39 -5.69
C SER A 19 -0.17 12.39 -5.73
N THR A 20 -0.40 11.24 -5.13
CA THR A 20 0.53 10.11 -5.21
C THR A 20 0.48 9.38 -6.56
N GLY A 21 -0.45 9.75 -7.43
CA GLY A 21 -0.89 8.89 -8.54
C GLY A 21 -1.61 7.63 -8.02
N ILE A 22 -2.06 6.80 -8.97
CA ILE A 22 -2.64 5.50 -8.66
C ILE A 22 -1.50 4.54 -8.33
N ARG A 23 -1.53 3.94 -7.13
CA ARG A 23 -0.60 2.91 -6.67
C ARG A 23 -1.37 1.62 -6.41
N PRO A 24 -0.95 0.46 -6.89
CA PRO A 24 -1.51 -0.80 -6.46
C PRO A 24 -1.06 -1.14 -5.04
N ASN A 25 -1.92 -1.88 -4.35
CA ASN A 25 -1.70 -2.45 -3.03
C ASN A 25 -1.19 -3.89 -3.15
N HIS A 26 -0.74 -4.47 -2.03
CA HIS A 26 -0.29 -5.87 -1.95
C HIS A 26 -1.40 -6.88 -2.27
N ASP A 27 -2.66 -6.53 -2.07
CA ASP A 27 -3.84 -7.36 -2.34
C ASP A 27 -4.41 -7.23 -3.77
N GLY A 28 -3.71 -6.53 -4.67
CA GLY A 28 -4.17 -6.31 -6.05
C GLY A 28 -5.18 -5.17 -6.21
N THR A 29 -5.63 -4.55 -5.10
CA THR A 29 -6.44 -3.33 -5.15
C THR A 29 -5.58 -2.11 -5.48
N PHE A 30 -6.21 -0.94 -5.63
CA PHE A 30 -5.51 0.31 -5.90
C PHE A 30 -5.82 1.35 -4.83
N GLN A 31 -4.81 2.14 -4.51
CA GLN A 31 -4.92 3.35 -3.70
C GLN A 31 -4.56 4.59 -4.53
N LEU A 32 -5.25 5.69 -4.25
CA LEU A 32 -4.94 7.02 -4.74
C LEU A 32 -5.05 7.96 -3.56
N LYS A 33 -3.97 8.67 -3.25
CA LYS A 33 -3.99 9.77 -2.28
C LYS A 33 -3.99 11.10 -3.03
N ARG A 34 -4.82 12.01 -2.57
CA ARG A 34 -4.76 13.44 -2.88
C ARG A 34 -4.72 14.22 -1.58
N SER A 35 -3.92 15.27 -1.52
CA SER A 35 -3.78 16.14 -0.34
C SER A 35 -3.68 17.61 -0.77
N VAL A 36 -4.10 18.50 0.13
CA VAL A 36 -3.97 19.95 0.01
C VAL A 36 -3.80 20.51 1.42
N GLU A 37 -3.00 21.56 1.57
CA GLU A 37 -2.91 22.30 2.82
C GLU A 37 -4.12 23.23 2.97
N ILE A 38 -4.77 23.20 4.14
CA ILE A 38 -5.97 23.99 4.44
C ILE A 38 -5.78 24.69 5.78
N GLN A 39 -6.50 25.80 5.98
CA GLN A 39 -6.65 26.40 7.30
C GLN A 39 -7.65 25.59 8.13
N GLU A 40 -7.39 25.44 9.43
CA GLU A 40 -8.17 24.57 10.31
C GLU A 40 -9.63 25.06 10.49
N ASP A 41 -9.85 26.37 10.50
CA ASP A 41 -11.16 27.01 10.57
C ASP A 41 -12.00 26.86 9.29
N GLU A 42 -11.36 26.62 8.15
CA GLU A 42 -12.02 26.38 6.86
C GLU A 42 -12.40 24.92 6.63
N LYS A 43 -12.11 24.00 7.57
CA LYS A 43 -12.25 22.55 7.37
C LYS A 43 -13.62 22.12 6.83
N ALA A 44 -14.70 22.75 7.31
CA ALA A 44 -16.07 22.44 6.92
C ALA A 44 -16.41 22.80 5.46
N GLU A 45 -15.57 23.62 4.82
CA GLU A 45 -15.74 24.09 3.45
C GLU A 45 -15.19 23.11 2.41
N TYR A 46 -14.38 22.14 2.86
CA TYR A 46 -13.73 21.16 2.01
C TYR A 46 -14.46 19.82 2.01
N ASP A 47 -14.49 19.21 0.83
CA ASP A 47 -14.95 17.84 0.66
C ASP A 47 -14.10 17.09 -0.37
N CYS A 48 -14.20 15.77 -0.34
CA CYS A 48 -13.62 14.87 -1.32
C CYS A 48 -14.73 14.19 -2.12
N PHE A 49 -14.78 14.48 -3.41
CA PHE A 49 -15.64 13.80 -4.37
C PHE A 49 -14.92 12.61 -4.97
N VAL A 50 -15.54 11.43 -4.89
CA VAL A 50 -15.04 10.17 -5.45
C VAL A 50 -16.05 9.59 -6.42
N SER A 51 -15.63 9.39 -7.66
CA SER A 51 -16.41 8.73 -8.71
C SER A 51 -15.71 7.45 -9.16
N HIS A 52 -16.48 6.37 -9.29
CA HIS A 52 -15.99 5.10 -9.78
C HIS A 52 -17.07 4.40 -10.61
N ARG A 53 -16.68 3.56 -11.56
CA ARG A 53 -17.65 2.84 -12.41
C ARG A 53 -18.51 1.84 -11.61
N ASN A 54 -17.98 1.31 -10.51
CA ASN A 54 -18.66 0.26 -9.72
C ASN A 54 -19.58 0.82 -8.62
N PHE A 55 -19.62 2.13 -8.38
CA PHE A 55 -20.47 2.71 -7.34
C PHE A 55 -20.92 4.12 -7.70
N LYS A 56 -22.08 4.53 -7.16
CA LYS A 56 -22.58 5.91 -7.34
C LYS A 56 -21.58 6.90 -6.73
N PRO A 57 -21.32 8.05 -7.37
CA PRO A 57 -20.36 9.02 -6.84
C PRO A 57 -20.64 9.38 -5.37
N ILE A 58 -19.56 9.45 -4.59
CA ILE A 58 -19.59 9.66 -3.14
C ILE A 58 -18.98 11.03 -2.86
N ILE A 59 -19.57 11.76 -1.91
CA ILE A 59 -19.00 12.99 -1.36
C ILE A 59 -18.64 12.70 0.09
N ILE A 60 -17.37 12.86 0.42
CA ILE A 60 -16.82 12.69 1.77
C ILE A 60 -16.52 14.09 2.30
N LYS A 61 -17.33 14.59 3.23
CA LYS A 61 -17.08 15.87 3.88
C LYS A 61 -16.01 15.74 4.96
N LEU A 62 -15.19 16.78 5.13
CA LEU A 62 -14.22 16.87 6.21
C LEU A 62 -14.89 17.28 7.53
N GLU A 63 -15.89 16.53 8.00
CA GLU A 63 -16.48 16.77 9.32
C GLU A 63 -15.69 16.03 10.42
N ALA A 64 -15.81 16.48 11.68
CA ALA A 64 -15.15 15.85 12.82
C ALA A 64 -15.63 14.40 12.98
N THR A 65 -14.90 13.45 12.38
CA THR A 65 -15.09 11.99 12.49
C THR A 65 -16.52 11.51 12.18
N GLU A 66 -16.85 11.36 10.90
CA GLU A 66 -17.86 10.39 10.47
C GLU A 66 -17.27 9.56 9.33
N SER A 67 -16.84 8.33 9.63
CA SER A 67 -16.46 7.36 8.61
C SER A 67 -17.69 6.56 8.18
N LEU A 68 -18.02 6.67 6.88
CA LEU A 68 -19.04 5.86 6.20
C LEU A 68 -18.74 4.35 6.29
N ASN A 69 -19.82 3.59 6.42
CA ASN A 69 -19.86 2.12 6.39
C ASN A 69 -19.38 1.55 5.05
N ALA A 70 -18.63 0.45 5.11
CA ALA A 70 -18.59 -0.57 4.08
C ALA A 70 -18.99 -1.89 4.74
N GLU A 71 -20.13 -2.45 4.33
CA GLU A 71 -20.57 -3.78 4.73
C GLU A 71 -19.65 -4.84 4.13
N THR A 72 -19.14 -5.78 4.93
CA THR A 72 -18.80 -7.12 4.44
C THR A 72 -18.96 -8.17 5.54
N ARG A 73 -19.54 -9.29 5.15
CA ARG A 73 -19.93 -10.46 5.96
C ARG A 73 -18.76 -11.11 6.70
N ALA A 74 -18.98 -11.41 7.97
CA ALA A 74 -18.13 -12.25 8.81
C ALA A 74 -18.30 -13.75 8.51
N GLY A 75 -17.19 -14.48 8.57
CA GLY A 75 -17.14 -15.94 8.57
C GLY A 75 -15.99 -16.48 9.42
N ALA A 76 -16.35 -17.07 10.56
CA ALA A 76 -15.69 -18.11 11.36
C ALA A 76 -14.22 -17.96 11.86
N THR A 77 -14.14 -17.66 13.16
CA THR A 77 -13.26 -18.18 14.24
C THR A 77 -12.11 -19.14 13.95
N SER A 78 -10.94 -18.82 14.51
CA SER A 78 -10.06 -19.80 15.18
C SER A 78 -9.41 -19.18 16.41
N ASP A 79 -9.68 -19.77 17.58
CA ASP A 79 -9.06 -19.47 18.87
C ASP A 79 -7.56 -19.80 18.86
N SER A 80 -6.74 -18.89 19.39
CA SER A 80 -5.50 -19.27 20.06
C SER A 80 -5.19 -18.27 21.17
N SER A 81 -5.53 -18.65 22.40
CA SER A 81 -5.07 -17.99 23.61
C SER A 81 -3.57 -18.24 23.79
N VAL A 82 -2.76 -17.18 23.73
CA VAL A 82 -1.36 -17.22 24.16
C VAL A 82 -1.19 -16.25 25.32
N THR A 83 -1.20 -16.80 26.54
CA THR A 83 -0.66 -16.15 27.72
C THR A 83 0.86 -16.31 27.69
N GLY A 84 1.60 -15.21 27.45
CA GLY A 84 3.05 -15.20 27.39
C GLY A 84 3.63 -13.92 28.01
N SER A 85 4.54 -14.11 28.96
CA SER A 85 5.36 -13.14 29.67
C SER A 85 6.06 -12.11 28.76
N LEU A 86 6.33 -10.90 29.28
CA LEU A 86 7.17 -9.87 28.65
C LEU A 86 8.62 -10.38 28.47
N GLU A 87 8.85 -11.15 27.41
CA GLU A 87 10.17 -11.31 26.83
C GLU A 87 10.30 -10.36 25.64
N LYS A 88 11.47 -9.72 25.55
CA LYS A 88 11.85 -8.80 24.47
C LYS A 88 11.70 -9.55 23.14
N VAL A 89 10.62 -9.29 22.41
CA VAL A 89 10.38 -9.89 21.09
C VAL A 89 11.52 -9.44 20.19
N ILE A 90 12.45 -10.35 19.86
CA ILE A 90 13.38 -10.14 18.76
C ILE A 90 12.50 -10.16 17.51
N GLN A 91 12.08 -8.98 17.05
CA GLN A 91 11.28 -8.86 15.85
C GLN A 91 12.16 -9.26 14.66
N ASN A 92 11.77 -10.31 13.94
CA ASN A 92 12.28 -10.52 12.59
C ASN A 92 11.77 -9.36 11.74
N GLU A 93 12.67 -8.51 11.27
CA GLU A 93 12.29 -7.38 10.43
C GLU A 93 12.05 -7.86 9.00
N LYS A 94 10.96 -7.42 8.39
CA LYS A 94 10.66 -7.70 6.99
C LYS A 94 10.94 -6.46 6.18
N HIS A 95 11.67 -6.67 5.09
CA HIS A 95 11.94 -5.62 4.12
C HIS A 95 11.54 -6.07 2.73
N SER A 96 11.16 -5.12 1.90
CA SER A 96 10.72 -5.39 0.54
C SER A 96 11.23 -4.35 -0.45
N LEU A 97 11.54 -4.81 -1.65
CA LEU A 97 11.80 -3.96 -2.81
C LEU A 97 10.87 -4.42 -3.93
N TYR A 98 9.92 -3.55 -4.29
CA TYR A 98 8.94 -3.82 -5.32
C TYR A 98 8.98 -2.80 -6.44
N TYR A 99 8.91 -3.30 -7.66
CA TYR A 99 8.64 -2.51 -8.85
C TYR A 99 7.23 -2.81 -9.33
N ILE A 100 6.50 -1.73 -9.56
CA ILE A 100 5.15 -1.78 -10.09
C ILE A 100 5.16 -1.10 -11.44
N TYR A 101 4.58 -1.79 -12.42
CA TYR A 101 4.32 -1.27 -13.76
C TYR A 101 2.82 -1.31 -14.01
N THR A 102 2.29 -0.23 -14.58
CA THR A 102 0.87 -0.12 -14.92
C THR A 102 0.76 0.46 -16.32
N ALA A 103 0.00 -0.19 -17.19
CA ALA A 103 -0.31 0.27 -18.53
C ALA A 103 -1.82 0.29 -18.75
N LEU A 104 -2.28 1.36 -19.40
CA LEU A 104 -3.65 1.55 -19.83
C LEU A 104 -3.76 1.28 -21.33
N SER A 105 -4.84 0.63 -21.77
CA SER A 105 -5.10 0.38 -23.20
C SER A 105 -5.21 1.65 -24.03
N LYS A 106 -5.60 2.76 -23.39
CA LYS A 106 -5.70 4.07 -24.02
C LYS A 106 -5.41 5.18 -23.01
N PRO A 107 -4.98 6.37 -23.49
CA PRO A 107 -4.88 7.54 -22.66
C PRO A 107 -6.21 7.86 -21.98
N VAL A 108 -6.12 8.38 -20.76
CA VAL A 108 -7.26 8.99 -20.07
C VAL A 108 -6.88 10.43 -19.79
N ASP A 109 -7.77 11.37 -20.13
CA ASP A 109 -7.54 12.81 -19.94
C ASP A 109 -7.79 13.23 -18.48
N LEU A 110 -7.16 12.50 -17.56
CA LEU A 110 -7.25 12.71 -16.12
C LEU A 110 -5.89 13.11 -15.55
N PRO A 111 -5.78 14.26 -14.86
CA PRO A 111 -4.50 14.71 -14.30
C PRO A 111 -3.91 13.73 -13.30
N GLY A 112 -2.61 13.44 -13.49
CA GLY A 112 -1.85 12.50 -12.66
C GLY A 112 -2.04 11.03 -13.05
N ILE A 113 -2.82 10.74 -14.09
CA ILE A 113 -2.96 9.41 -14.67
C ILE A 113 -2.30 9.43 -16.05
N TYR A 114 -1.38 8.51 -16.26
CA TYR A 114 -0.64 8.37 -17.50
C TYR A 114 -0.92 7.01 -18.11
N GLN A 115 -0.79 6.91 -19.43
CA GLN A 115 -1.01 5.66 -20.14
C GLN A 115 -0.06 4.57 -19.66
N PHE A 116 1.19 4.93 -19.32
CA PHE A 116 2.11 4.02 -18.67
C PHE A 116 2.80 4.69 -17.49
N THR A 117 2.93 3.95 -16.40
CA THR A 117 3.67 4.36 -15.21
C THR A 117 4.50 3.21 -14.68
N ALA A 118 5.62 3.54 -14.06
CA ALA A 118 6.40 2.58 -13.31
C ALA A 118 6.98 3.23 -12.05
N MET A 119 7.03 2.49 -10.94
CA MET A 119 7.56 2.99 -9.67
C MET A 119 8.30 1.89 -8.92
N GLY A 120 9.35 2.29 -8.20
CA GLY A 120 10.01 1.48 -7.19
C GLY A 120 9.51 1.82 -5.79
N LEU A 121 9.25 0.82 -4.97
CA LEU A 121 8.87 0.90 -3.57
C LEU A 121 9.91 0.15 -2.73
N LEU A 122 10.53 0.84 -1.76
CA LEU A 122 11.33 0.23 -0.72
C LEU A 122 10.52 0.33 0.58
N ASP A 123 10.12 -0.81 1.17
CA ASP A 123 9.31 -0.84 2.39
C ASP A 123 8.07 0.08 2.30
N ASP A 124 7.36 -0.02 1.17
CA ASP A 124 6.20 0.83 0.79
C ASP A 124 6.51 2.32 0.55
N ILE A 125 7.75 2.78 0.73
CA ILE A 125 8.19 4.13 0.35
C ILE A 125 8.53 4.17 -1.13
N GLN A 126 7.93 5.12 -1.85
CA GLN A 126 8.28 5.36 -3.24
C GLN A 126 9.69 5.95 -3.39
N ILE A 127 10.60 5.19 -4.02
CA ILE A 127 12.00 5.58 -4.24
C ILE A 127 12.25 6.16 -5.64
N ASP A 128 11.47 5.73 -6.63
CA ASP A 128 11.51 6.28 -7.99
C ASP A 128 10.13 6.32 -8.64
N TYR A 129 10.04 7.11 -9.73
CA TYR A 129 8.87 7.18 -10.57
C TYR A 129 9.22 7.36 -12.04
N TYR A 130 8.37 6.84 -12.91
CA TYR A 130 8.39 7.02 -14.35
C TYR A 130 6.97 7.14 -14.86
N ASN A 131 6.75 8.01 -15.84
CA ASN A 131 5.49 8.11 -16.57
C ASN A 131 5.71 8.34 -18.07
N SER A 132 4.73 7.95 -18.88
CA SER A 132 4.80 8.05 -20.35
C SER A 132 4.84 9.47 -20.91
N ARG A 133 4.63 10.51 -20.09
CA ARG A 133 4.72 11.90 -20.52
C ARG A 133 6.13 12.46 -20.38
N GLU A 134 6.73 12.34 -19.20
CA GLU A 134 8.07 12.83 -18.91
C GLU A 134 9.15 11.87 -19.42
N GLN A 135 8.80 10.58 -19.55
CA GLN A 135 9.63 9.51 -20.09
C GLN A 135 11.04 9.44 -19.46
N ARG A 136 11.14 9.76 -18.17
CA ARG A 136 12.38 9.77 -17.39
C ARG A 136 12.14 9.07 -16.06
N LYS A 137 13.12 8.27 -15.61
CA LYS A 137 13.15 7.72 -14.26
C LYS A 137 13.59 8.82 -13.29
N ILE A 138 12.72 9.20 -12.37
CA ILE A 138 12.88 10.37 -11.50
C ILE A 138 13.07 9.89 -10.06
N PRO A 139 14.12 10.34 -9.33
CA PRO A 139 14.28 10.06 -7.91
C PRO A 139 13.13 10.65 -7.11
N LYS A 140 12.66 9.91 -6.10
CA LYS A 140 11.64 10.38 -5.16
C LYS A 140 12.15 10.53 -3.73
N GLN A 141 13.41 10.14 -3.48
CA GLN A 141 14.09 10.33 -2.20
C GLN A 141 15.40 11.10 -2.39
N THR A 142 15.81 11.85 -1.38
CA THR A 142 17.03 12.67 -1.41
C THR A 142 18.26 11.78 -1.54
N TRP A 143 18.41 10.76 -0.70
CA TRP A 143 19.51 9.79 -0.79
C TRP A 143 19.64 9.13 -2.16
N MET A 144 18.54 8.85 -2.88
CA MET A 144 18.61 8.29 -4.24
C MET A 144 19.36 9.24 -5.18
N LYS A 145 19.09 10.55 -5.08
CA LYS A 145 19.72 11.57 -5.91
C LYS A 145 21.20 11.76 -5.55
N GLU A 146 21.55 11.63 -4.28
CA GLU A 146 22.90 11.89 -3.79
C GLU A 146 23.84 10.68 -3.92
N LYS A 147 23.34 9.47 -3.69
CA LYS A 147 24.15 8.25 -3.61
C LYS A 147 24.23 7.47 -4.93
N LEU A 148 23.32 7.70 -5.87
CA LEU A 148 23.29 6.98 -7.16
C LEU A 148 23.83 7.83 -8.30
N GLN A 149 24.74 7.22 -9.08
CA GLN A 149 25.40 7.85 -10.22
C GLN A 149 24.44 8.08 -11.40
N GLU A 150 24.82 8.99 -12.29
CA GLU A 150 24.03 9.36 -13.47
C GLU A 150 23.72 8.15 -14.38
N ASP A 151 24.67 7.22 -14.52
CA ASP A 151 24.51 6.03 -15.35
C ASP A 151 23.37 5.11 -14.88
N TYR A 152 23.13 5.02 -13.57
CA TYR A 152 21.99 4.30 -13.00
C TYR A 152 20.65 4.90 -13.47
N TRP A 153 20.56 6.23 -13.52
CA TRP A 153 19.36 6.94 -13.95
C TRP A 153 19.13 6.84 -15.45
N GLU A 154 20.20 6.92 -16.26
CA GLU A 154 20.13 6.76 -17.70
C GLU A 154 19.73 5.33 -18.10
N LYS A 155 20.44 4.32 -17.59
CA LYS A 155 20.13 2.90 -17.83
C LYS A 155 18.74 2.55 -17.32
N GLY A 156 18.38 3.06 -16.14
CA GLY A 156 17.05 2.90 -15.57
C GLY A 156 15.96 3.53 -16.45
N THR A 157 16.18 4.73 -16.98
CA THR A 157 15.25 5.40 -17.89
C THR A 157 15.06 4.61 -19.18
N GLN A 158 16.15 4.12 -19.78
CA GLN A 158 16.07 3.33 -21.00
C GLN A 158 15.35 1.99 -20.75
N SER A 159 15.60 1.34 -19.62
CA SER A 159 14.87 0.14 -19.20
C SER A 159 13.36 0.41 -19.06
N ARG A 160 12.95 1.53 -18.44
CA ARG A 160 11.54 1.90 -18.32
C ARG A 160 10.88 2.21 -19.68
N LYS A 161 11.58 2.86 -20.61
CA LYS A 161 11.11 3.08 -22.00
C LYS A 161 10.89 1.75 -22.75
N SER A 162 11.84 0.83 -22.64
CA SER A 162 11.71 -0.51 -23.25
C SER A 162 10.52 -1.27 -22.67
N LYS A 163 10.26 -1.15 -21.36
CA LYS A 163 9.08 -1.74 -20.73
C LYS A 163 7.80 -1.06 -21.20
N GLU A 164 7.74 0.26 -21.30
CA GLU A 164 6.58 0.98 -21.85
C GLU A 164 6.19 0.43 -23.23
N GLN A 165 7.16 0.29 -24.14
CA GLN A 165 6.92 -0.27 -25.48
C GLN A 165 6.40 -1.71 -25.40
N TRP A 166 6.98 -2.54 -24.53
CA TRP A 166 6.52 -3.90 -24.31
C TRP A 166 5.07 -3.93 -23.82
N PHE A 167 4.71 -3.09 -22.85
CA PHE A 167 3.36 -3.02 -22.32
C PHE A 167 2.35 -2.55 -23.37
N ASN A 168 2.66 -1.50 -24.13
CA ASN A 168 1.78 -0.98 -25.18
C ASN A 168 1.41 -2.07 -26.19
N VAL A 169 2.38 -2.89 -26.62
CA VAL A 169 2.11 -4.02 -27.54
C VAL A 169 1.31 -5.14 -26.86
N ASN A 170 1.63 -5.47 -25.61
CA ASN A 170 1.02 -6.62 -24.94
C ASN A 170 -0.40 -6.34 -24.44
N VAL A 171 -0.75 -5.10 -24.11
CA VAL A 171 -2.12 -4.74 -23.73
C VAL A 171 -3.10 -5.03 -24.87
N ASP A 172 -2.77 -4.62 -26.10
CA ASP A 172 -3.62 -4.87 -27.28
C ASP A 172 -3.78 -6.37 -27.57
N ILE A 173 -2.69 -7.13 -27.45
CA ILE A 173 -2.71 -8.58 -27.63
C ILE A 173 -3.60 -9.25 -26.56
N LEU A 174 -3.48 -8.81 -25.31
CA LEU A 174 -4.26 -9.37 -24.20
C LEU A 174 -5.74 -9.04 -24.35
N MET A 175 -6.10 -7.81 -24.73
CA MET A 175 -7.49 -7.44 -25.00
C MET A 175 -8.15 -8.38 -26.02
N LYS A 176 -7.45 -8.68 -27.12
CA LYS A 176 -7.93 -9.63 -28.14
C LYS A 176 -8.09 -11.05 -27.59
N ARG A 177 -7.14 -11.52 -26.77
CA ARG A 177 -7.21 -12.85 -26.13
C ARG A 177 -8.35 -12.96 -25.13
N MET A 178 -8.62 -11.88 -24.41
CA MET A 178 -9.72 -11.77 -23.45
C MET A 178 -11.08 -11.53 -24.13
N ARG A 179 -11.09 -11.28 -25.45
CA ARG A 179 -12.29 -10.90 -26.22
C ARG A 179 -12.98 -9.65 -25.67
N HIS A 180 -12.17 -8.72 -25.18
CA HIS A 180 -12.64 -7.45 -24.62
C HIS A 180 -12.80 -6.39 -25.71
N ASN A 181 -13.64 -5.39 -25.44
CA ASN A 181 -13.95 -4.31 -26.37
C ASN A 181 -12.85 -3.24 -26.37
N GLU A 182 -12.38 -2.84 -27.55
CA GLU A 182 -11.40 -1.74 -27.69
C GLU A 182 -11.93 -0.38 -27.22
N SER A 183 -13.27 -0.25 -27.14
CA SER A 183 -13.95 0.94 -26.61
C SER A 183 -13.75 1.12 -25.11
N ASP A 184 -13.46 0.05 -24.37
CA ASP A 184 -13.34 0.11 -22.91
C ASP A 184 -11.88 0.36 -22.48
N LEU A 185 -11.73 0.92 -21.28
CA LEU A 185 -10.41 1.09 -20.67
C LEU A 185 -10.00 -0.22 -20.01
N HIS A 186 -8.86 -0.76 -20.42
CA HIS A 186 -8.25 -1.94 -19.82
C HIS A 186 -6.92 -1.60 -19.18
N VAL A 187 -6.57 -2.35 -18.15
CA VAL A 187 -5.36 -2.12 -17.34
C VAL A 187 -4.55 -3.40 -17.27
N LEU A 188 -3.28 -3.35 -17.67
CA LEU A 188 -2.31 -4.40 -17.42
C LEU A 188 -1.32 -3.93 -16.37
N GLN A 189 -1.09 -4.77 -15.37
CA GLN A 189 -0.14 -4.48 -14.30
C GLN A 189 0.88 -5.59 -14.17
N TRP A 190 2.05 -5.23 -13.67
CA TRP A 190 3.08 -6.16 -13.26
C TRP A 190 3.70 -5.69 -11.96
N ARG A 191 3.59 -6.52 -10.93
CA ARG A 191 4.26 -6.35 -9.65
C ARG A 191 5.42 -7.32 -9.57
N HIS A 192 6.62 -6.81 -9.31
CA HIS A 192 7.84 -7.58 -9.41
C HIS A 192 8.86 -7.16 -8.36
N GLY A 193 9.43 -8.12 -7.63
CA GLY A 193 10.45 -7.81 -6.64
C GLY A 193 10.57 -8.87 -5.55
N CYS A 194 11.15 -8.51 -4.42
CA CYS A 194 11.58 -9.46 -3.40
C CYS A 194 11.31 -8.94 -1.98
N GLU A 195 11.21 -9.90 -1.06
CA GLU A 195 11.16 -9.69 0.38
C GLU A 195 12.32 -10.43 1.04
N VAL A 196 12.85 -9.84 2.11
CA VAL A 196 13.85 -10.44 2.98
C VAL A 196 13.40 -10.36 4.44
N GLU A 197 13.81 -11.36 5.22
CA GLU A 197 13.74 -11.32 6.68
C GLU A 197 15.14 -10.99 7.22
N GLN A 198 15.21 -10.01 8.11
CA GLN A 198 16.43 -9.61 8.78
C GLN A 198 16.37 -9.96 10.27
N LYS A 199 17.43 -10.59 10.76
CA LYS A 199 17.64 -10.89 12.18
C LYS A 199 19.05 -10.48 12.59
N GLY A 200 19.18 -9.29 13.18
CA GLY A 200 20.50 -8.68 13.38
C GLY A 200 21.16 -8.40 12.03
N ASP A 201 22.38 -8.87 11.84
CA ASP A 201 23.12 -8.69 10.57
C ASP A 201 22.80 -9.78 9.52
N GLU A 202 22.04 -10.81 9.89
CA GLU A 202 21.66 -11.88 8.96
C GLU A 202 20.45 -11.45 8.12
N VAL A 203 20.64 -11.38 6.80
CA VAL A 203 19.58 -11.14 5.81
C VAL A 203 19.29 -12.45 5.08
N LYS A 204 18.04 -12.89 5.13
CA LYS A 204 17.57 -14.11 4.47
C LYS A 204 16.48 -13.77 3.46
N PHE A 205 16.62 -14.28 2.24
CA PHE A 205 15.55 -14.23 1.25
C PHE A 205 14.29 -14.90 1.79
N SER A 206 13.17 -14.19 1.71
CA SER A 206 11.86 -14.64 2.19
C SER A 206 10.98 -15.06 1.03
N LYS A 207 10.80 -14.15 0.05
CA LYS A 207 9.84 -14.33 -1.04
C LYS A 207 10.23 -13.52 -2.27
N GLY A 208 10.05 -14.09 -3.46
CA GLY A 208 10.08 -13.37 -4.73
C GLY A 208 8.68 -13.30 -5.32
N ILE A 209 8.33 -12.17 -5.95
CA ILE A 209 7.07 -12.03 -6.68
C ILE A 209 7.31 -11.55 -8.11
N SER A 210 6.53 -12.10 -9.03
CA SER A 210 6.40 -11.61 -10.39
C SER A 210 4.98 -11.94 -10.85
N GLU A 211 4.10 -10.96 -10.69
CA GLU A 211 2.66 -11.15 -10.74
C GLU A 211 2.07 -10.16 -11.75
N TYR A 212 1.39 -10.68 -12.77
CA TYR A 212 0.67 -9.92 -13.74
C TYR A 212 -0.82 -9.92 -13.39
N GLY A 213 -1.41 -8.73 -13.34
CA GLY A 213 -2.84 -8.52 -13.18
C GLY A 213 -3.43 -7.88 -14.43
N TYR A 214 -4.65 -8.25 -14.80
CA TYR A 214 -5.38 -7.66 -15.91
C TYR A 214 -6.78 -7.25 -15.46
N ASP A 215 -7.11 -5.97 -15.62
CA ASP A 215 -8.35 -5.34 -15.13
C ASP A 215 -8.61 -5.51 -13.63
N GLY A 216 -7.53 -5.70 -12.84
CA GLY A 216 -7.58 -5.91 -11.38
C GLY A 216 -7.66 -7.36 -10.95
N GLU A 217 -7.74 -8.31 -11.90
CA GLU A 217 -7.79 -9.74 -11.62
C GLU A 217 -6.43 -10.41 -11.90
N ASP A 218 -6.14 -11.48 -11.17
CA ASP A 218 -4.93 -12.28 -11.38
C ASP A 218 -4.90 -12.88 -12.79
N PHE A 219 -3.77 -12.71 -13.49
CA PHE A 219 -3.60 -13.18 -14.85
C PHE A 219 -2.52 -14.26 -14.98
N LEU A 220 -1.29 -13.93 -14.58
CA LEU A 220 -0.12 -14.81 -14.70
C LEU A 220 0.87 -14.52 -13.58
N THR A 221 1.35 -15.55 -12.89
CA THR A 221 2.30 -15.41 -11.79
C THR A 221 3.51 -16.33 -11.99
N PHE A 222 4.66 -15.95 -11.43
CA PHE A 222 5.83 -16.81 -11.36
C PHE A 222 5.87 -17.50 -9.99
N ASP A 223 5.79 -18.82 -9.99
CA ASP A 223 6.08 -19.64 -8.82
C ASP A 223 7.59 -19.76 -8.68
N ASP A 224 8.15 -19.00 -7.74
CA ASP A 224 9.59 -18.92 -7.48
C ASP A 224 10.17 -20.26 -7.01
N LYS A 225 9.43 -20.97 -6.15
CA LYS A 225 9.83 -22.26 -5.58
C LYS A 225 9.94 -23.31 -6.68
N GLU A 226 8.92 -23.44 -7.51
CA GLU A 226 8.88 -24.41 -8.60
C GLU A 226 9.53 -23.87 -9.90
N SER A 227 9.94 -22.60 -9.90
CA SER A 227 10.62 -21.93 -11.02
C SER A 227 9.83 -22.00 -12.34
N GLN A 228 8.51 -21.79 -12.25
CA GLN A 228 7.58 -21.94 -13.36
C GLN A 228 6.49 -20.89 -13.37
N TRP A 229 5.95 -20.62 -14.56
CA TRP A 229 4.80 -19.72 -14.72
C TRP A 229 3.48 -20.44 -14.44
N VAL A 230 2.62 -19.82 -13.65
CA VAL A 230 1.27 -20.26 -13.30
C VAL A 230 0.27 -19.32 -13.96
N ALA A 231 -0.68 -19.90 -14.69
CA ALA A 231 -1.73 -19.16 -15.38
C ALA A 231 -3.00 -19.20 -14.55
N SER A 232 -3.50 -18.03 -14.14
CA SER A 232 -4.73 -17.91 -13.35
C SER A 232 -5.99 -18.00 -14.23
N VAL A 233 -5.86 -17.65 -15.52
CA VAL A 233 -6.95 -17.70 -16.50
C VAL A 233 -6.53 -18.42 -17.78
N ALA A 234 -7.52 -18.96 -18.52
CA ALA A 234 -7.29 -19.66 -19.78
C ALA A 234 -6.55 -18.79 -20.82
N ALA A 235 -6.83 -17.48 -20.84
CA ALA A 235 -6.18 -16.53 -21.74
C ALA A 235 -4.67 -16.34 -21.46
N ALA A 236 -4.18 -16.73 -20.28
CA ALA A 236 -2.77 -16.68 -19.91
C ALA A 236 -2.00 -17.94 -20.33
N LEU A 237 -2.68 -19.05 -20.65
CA LEU A 237 -2.05 -20.32 -21.05
C LEU A 237 -1.07 -20.19 -22.24
N PRO A 238 -1.38 -19.42 -23.31
CA PRO A 238 -0.42 -19.23 -24.40
C PRO A 238 0.87 -18.54 -23.94
N THR A 239 0.76 -17.55 -23.04
CA THR A 239 1.94 -16.87 -22.47
C THR A 239 2.73 -17.81 -21.57
N LYS A 240 2.05 -18.54 -20.66
CA LYS A 240 2.67 -19.58 -19.82
C LYS A 240 3.49 -20.57 -20.65
N ARG A 241 2.90 -21.12 -21.72
CA ARG A 241 3.60 -22.08 -22.61
C ARG A 241 4.79 -21.43 -23.31
N LYS A 242 4.61 -20.22 -23.86
CA LYS A 242 5.68 -19.51 -24.56
C LYS A 242 6.89 -19.24 -23.66
N TRP A 243 6.66 -18.81 -22.41
CA TRP A 243 7.73 -18.49 -21.48
C TRP A 243 8.30 -19.73 -20.80
N GLY A 244 7.45 -20.67 -20.39
CA GLY A 244 7.86 -21.92 -19.75
C GLY A 244 8.68 -22.84 -20.66
N ASN A 245 8.49 -22.76 -21.99
CA ASN A 245 9.29 -23.52 -22.96
C ASN A 245 10.69 -22.91 -23.21
N VAL A 246 11.04 -21.81 -22.55
CA VAL A 246 12.34 -21.14 -22.68
C VAL A 246 13.04 -21.17 -21.32
N PRO A 247 13.81 -22.24 -21.00
CA PRO A 247 14.37 -22.45 -19.66
C PRO A 247 15.18 -21.26 -19.12
N ILE A 248 15.90 -20.57 -20.00
CA ILE A 248 16.71 -19.40 -19.63
C ILE A 248 15.86 -18.24 -19.08
N LEU A 249 14.60 -18.08 -19.50
CA LEU A 249 13.73 -17.03 -18.97
C LEU A 249 13.31 -17.31 -17.53
N ASN A 250 13.04 -18.57 -17.18
CA ASN A 250 12.69 -18.94 -15.82
C ASN A 250 13.91 -18.83 -14.88
N GLN A 251 15.09 -19.25 -15.35
CA GLN A 251 16.34 -19.08 -14.61
C GLN A 251 16.67 -17.61 -14.36
N TYR A 252 16.49 -16.76 -15.38
CA TYR A 252 16.69 -15.32 -15.25
C TYR A 252 15.70 -14.69 -14.27
N ALA A 253 14.41 -15.06 -14.35
CA ALA A 253 13.39 -14.56 -13.42
C ALA A 253 13.74 -14.89 -11.97
N LYS A 254 14.06 -16.17 -11.69
CA LYS A 254 14.48 -16.61 -10.36
C LYS A 254 15.76 -15.92 -9.88
N GLY A 255 16.79 -15.89 -10.74
CA GLY A 255 18.08 -15.27 -10.41
C GLY A 255 17.95 -13.78 -10.09
N TYR A 256 17.06 -13.06 -10.79
CA TYR A 256 16.75 -11.69 -10.44
C TYR A 256 16.07 -11.60 -9.06
N LEU A 257 15.04 -12.40 -8.81
CA LEU A 257 14.25 -12.35 -7.58
C LEU A 257 15.06 -12.70 -6.32
N GLU A 258 15.81 -13.81 -6.36
CA GLU A 258 16.55 -14.34 -5.21
C GLU A 258 17.87 -13.60 -4.97
N LYS A 259 18.45 -12.95 -6.00
CA LYS A 259 19.78 -12.35 -5.92
C LYS A 259 19.79 -10.87 -6.27
N GLU A 260 19.59 -10.50 -7.55
CA GLU A 260 19.78 -9.11 -7.97
C GLU A 260 18.85 -8.14 -7.22
N CYS A 261 17.60 -8.54 -7.00
CA CYS A 261 16.64 -7.77 -6.24
C CYS A 261 17.08 -7.62 -4.78
N VAL A 262 17.55 -8.69 -4.14
CA VAL A 262 18.03 -8.67 -2.74
C VAL A 262 19.27 -7.78 -2.61
N ASP A 263 20.20 -7.86 -3.56
CA ASP A 263 21.39 -7.00 -3.60
C ASP A 263 21.00 -5.51 -3.70
N TRP A 264 20.05 -5.18 -4.57
CA TRP A 264 19.53 -3.81 -4.69
C TRP A 264 18.74 -3.37 -3.45
N LEU A 265 17.94 -4.26 -2.86
CA LEU A 265 17.18 -4.01 -1.64
C LEU A 265 18.16 -3.62 -0.52
N ASN A 266 19.17 -4.44 -0.26
CA ASN A 266 20.16 -4.19 0.78
C ASN A 266 20.92 -2.87 0.54
N LYS A 267 21.36 -2.64 -0.70
CA LYS A 267 22.05 -1.39 -1.07
C LYS A 267 21.18 -0.15 -0.86
N PHE A 268 19.91 -0.20 -1.26
CA PHE A 268 19.01 0.92 -1.05
C PHE A 268 18.69 1.14 0.41
N ARG A 269 18.59 0.08 1.21
CA ARG A 269 18.42 0.18 2.65
C ARG A 269 19.61 0.82 3.33
N GLU A 270 20.84 0.43 2.99
CA GLU A 270 22.04 1.08 3.53
C GLU A 270 22.04 2.60 3.28
N TYR A 271 21.61 3.04 2.10
CA TYR A 271 21.49 4.46 1.80
C TYR A 271 20.32 5.13 2.50
N ALA A 272 19.21 4.41 2.61
CA ALA A 272 17.98 4.95 3.17
C ALA A 272 18.04 5.01 4.70
N ASP A 273 18.66 4.05 5.38
CA ASP A 273 18.77 4.01 6.85
C ASP A 273 19.53 5.23 7.41
N GLU A 274 20.40 5.87 6.60
CA GLU A 274 21.02 7.16 6.96
C GLU A 274 20.02 8.35 6.98
N GLU A 275 18.90 8.27 6.23
CA GLU A 275 17.92 9.36 6.04
C GLU A 275 16.47 9.01 6.45
N ILE A 276 16.13 7.72 6.63
CA ILE A 276 14.78 7.27 6.91
C ILE A 276 14.38 7.79 8.27
N ARG A 277 13.31 8.59 8.27
CA ARG A 277 12.66 9.04 9.50
C ARG A 277 12.08 7.81 10.19
N HIS A 278 12.67 7.41 11.31
CA HIS A 278 12.00 6.53 12.26
C HIS A 278 10.84 7.31 12.88
N GLY A 279 9.67 7.19 12.26
CA GLY A 279 8.43 7.67 12.87
C GLY A 279 8.08 6.78 14.05
N CYS A 280 8.05 7.34 15.26
CA CYS A 280 7.51 6.64 16.43
C CYS A 280 5.99 6.85 16.49
N PRO A 281 5.20 5.79 16.76
CA PRO A 281 3.76 5.95 16.87
C PRO A 281 3.40 6.91 18.00
N THR A 282 2.62 7.93 17.67
CA THR A 282 1.85 8.71 18.63
C THR A 282 0.48 8.06 18.78
N VAL A 283 0.07 7.80 20.02
CA VAL A 283 -1.13 7.03 20.33
C VAL A 283 -2.18 7.93 20.95
N HIS A 284 -3.40 7.85 20.42
CA HIS A 284 -4.57 8.57 20.91
C HIS A 284 -5.68 7.57 21.22
N VAL A 285 -6.26 7.69 22.42
CA VAL A 285 -7.40 6.90 22.88
C VAL A 285 -8.54 7.86 23.18
N PHE A 286 -9.74 7.58 22.65
CA PHE A 286 -10.91 8.42 22.86
C PHE A 286 -12.20 7.62 22.66
N ALA A 287 -13.26 7.97 23.37
CA ALA A 287 -14.58 7.37 23.21
C ALA A 287 -15.59 8.34 22.58
N LYS A 288 -16.56 7.80 21.84
CA LYS A 288 -17.75 8.54 21.38
C LYS A 288 -18.98 7.67 21.52
N ARG A 289 -20.15 8.25 21.78
CA ARG A 289 -21.40 7.48 21.84
C ARG A 289 -21.62 6.71 20.54
N SER A 290 -21.95 5.42 20.63
CA SER A 290 -22.13 4.60 19.43
C SER A 290 -23.34 5.11 18.63
N ILE A 291 -23.17 5.12 17.30
CA ILE A 291 -24.21 5.51 16.36
C ILE A 291 -25.28 4.40 16.27
N LYS A 292 -24.86 3.13 16.43
CA LYS A 292 -25.75 1.97 16.35
C LYS A 292 -26.56 1.81 17.63
N ASP A 293 -25.93 2.02 18.77
CA ASP A 293 -26.53 1.88 20.09
C ASP A 293 -26.14 3.05 20.99
N LYS A 294 -27.10 3.94 21.26
CA LYS A 294 -26.85 5.14 22.05
C LYS A 294 -26.54 4.83 23.52
N SER A 295 -26.79 3.63 24.03
CA SER A 295 -26.38 3.27 25.40
C SER A 295 -24.93 2.79 25.50
N LYS A 296 -24.22 2.68 24.37
CA LYS A 296 -22.83 2.23 24.32
C LYS A 296 -21.88 3.34 23.91
N LEU A 297 -20.62 3.17 24.26
CA LEU A 297 -19.51 3.96 23.75
C LEU A 297 -18.74 3.16 22.70
N LYS A 298 -18.29 3.83 21.65
CA LYS A 298 -17.31 3.33 20.68
C LYS A 298 -15.94 3.83 21.10
N LEU A 299 -15.22 3.01 21.85
CA LEU A 299 -13.84 3.28 22.23
C LEU A 299 -12.95 3.12 20.99
N THR A 300 -12.16 4.14 20.69
CA THR A 300 -11.22 4.17 19.59
C THR A 300 -9.80 4.26 20.12
N CYS A 301 -8.91 3.42 19.60
CA CYS A 301 -7.48 3.68 19.65
C CYS A 301 -6.93 3.97 18.26
N MET A 302 -6.12 5.02 18.14
CA MET A 302 -5.46 5.45 16.92
C MET A 302 -3.97 5.58 17.17
N ALA A 303 -3.16 4.89 16.38
CA ALA A 303 -1.72 5.13 16.27
C ALA A 303 -1.46 5.90 14.98
N THR A 304 -0.59 6.91 15.00
CA THR A 304 -0.21 7.70 13.82
C THR A 304 1.24 8.16 13.90
N GLY A 305 1.82 8.57 12.77
CA GLY A 305 3.19 9.10 12.73
C GLY A 305 4.26 8.02 12.75
N PHE A 306 3.89 6.74 12.58
CA PHE A 306 4.84 5.63 12.65
C PHE A 306 5.35 5.22 11.27
N TYR A 307 6.61 4.81 11.22
CA TYR A 307 7.23 4.18 10.05
C TYR A 307 8.29 3.19 10.50
N PRO A 308 8.33 1.95 9.97
CA PRO A 308 7.56 1.40 8.83
C PRO A 308 6.08 1.12 9.06
N ARG A 309 5.43 0.56 8.04
CA ARG A 309 4.00 0.25 8.01
C ARG A 309 3.56 -0.76 9.08
N ASP A 310 4.43 -1.69 9.46
CA ASP A 310 4.07 -2.81 10.34
C ASP A 310 3.99 -2.35 11.80
N VAL A 311 2.78 -2.36 12.35
CA VAL A 311 2.47 -2.01 13.74
C VAL A 311 1.49 -3.02 14.32
N THR A 312 1.67 -3.36 15.60
CA THR A 312 0.67 -4.11 16.35
C THR A 312 -0.13 -3.13 17.21
N LEU A 313 -1.44 -3.07 16.98
CA LEU A 313 -2.39 -2.25 17.74
C LEU A 313 -3.48 -3.16 18.32
N LEU A 314 -3.69 -3.10 19.63
CA LEU A 314 -4.72 -3.89 20.32
C LEU A 314 -5.48 -3.00 21.31
N ILE A 315 -6.80 -3.16 21.37
CA ILE A 315 -7.61 -2.65 22.48
C ILE A 315 -7.83 -3.80 23.46
N ARG A 316 -7.46 -3.60 24.72
CA ARG A 316 -7.55 -4.62 25.76
C ARG A 316 -8.52 -4.19 26.85
N LYS A 317 -9.22 -5.17 27.41
CA LYS A 317 -10.02 -5.05 28.62
C LYS A 317 -9.35 -5.88 29.70
N SER A 318 -8.90 -5.25 30.78
CA SER A 318 -8.12 -5.90 31.83
C SER A 318 -7.00 -6.77 31.24
N HIS A 319 -6.25 -6.18 30.30
CA HIS A 319 -5.15 -6.80 29.54
C HIS A 319 -5.51 -7.97 28.62
N THR A 320 -6.79 -8.27 28.42
CA THR A 320 -7.26 -9.26 27.44
C THR A 320 -7.68 -8.57 26.14
N SER A 321 -7.14 -9.02 25.01
CA SER A 321 -7.49 -8.45 23.70
C SER A 321 -8.97 -8.61 23.37
N LEU A 322 -9.59 -7.55 22.86
CA LEU A 322 -10.97 -7.58 22.39
C LEU A 322 -11.04 -7.82 20.88
N PRO A 323 -12.15 -8.40 20.38
CA PRO A 323 -12.46 -8.36 18.95
C PRO A 323 -12.75 -6.92 18.54
N ASP A 324 -12.02 -6.39 17.57
CA ASP A 324 -12.10 -5.00 17.14
C ASP A 324 -12.48 -4.83 15.67
N ASP A 325 -13.07 -3.67 15.36
CA ASP A 325 -13.25 -3.19 13.99
C ASP A 325 -11.98 -2.42 13.59
N GLU A 326 -11.15 -2.99 12.72
CA GLU A 326 -9.96 -2.34 12.18
C GLU A 326 -10.25 -1.63 10.84
N THR A 327 -9.76 -0.40 10.67
CA THR A 327 -9.92 0.35 9.41
C THR A 327 -8.80 0.14 8.39
N GLY A 328 -7.85 -0.74 8.69
CA GLY A 328 -6.58 -0.95 7.98
C GLY A 328 -5.58 0.19 8.17
N THR A 329 -4.29 -0.09 7.90
CA THR A 329 -3.21 0.90 7.91
C THR A 329 -3.28 1.83 6.70
N ARG A 330 -3.26 3.14 6.93
CA ARG A 330 -3.39 4.21 5.92
C ARG A 330 -2.14 5.10 5.88
N PRO A 331 -1.73 5.59 4.71
CA PRO A 331 -0.59 6.50 4.60
C PRO A 331 -0.94 7.94 5.01
N ASN A 332 -0.02 8.60 5.70
CA ASN A 332 -0.08 10.02 6.05
C ASN A 332 0.49 10.92 4.94
N HIS A 333 0.39 12.25 5.14
CA HIS A 333 0.98 13.24 4.21
C HIS A 333 2.51 13.12 4.15
N ASP A 334 3.14 13.01 5.32
CA ASP A 334 4.58 13.03 5.56
C ASP A 334 5.32 11.71 5.26
N GLY A 335 4.61 10.71 4.72
CA GLY A 335 5.17 9.39 4.42
C GLY A 335 5.13 8.39 5.59
N THR A 336 4.64 8.80 6.77
CA THR A 336 4.35 7.86 7.88
C THR A 336 3.00 7.18 7.68
N PHE A 337 2.63 6.31 8.62
CA PHE A 337 1.36 5.58 8.60
C PHE A 337 0.50 5.90 9.82
N GLN A 338 -0.79 5.61 9.67
CA GLN A 338 -1.76 5.62 10.75
C GLN A 338 -2.64 4.37 10.70
N VAL A 339 -3.08 3.89 11.86
CA VAL A 339 -4.04 2.80 11.99
C VAL A 339 -5.00 3.10 13.12
N LYS A 340 -6.26 2.69 12.95
CA LYS A 340 -7.31 2.87 13.93
C LYS A 340 -8.05 1.56 14.16
N LYS A 341 -8.28 1.25 15.43
CA LYS A 341 -9.14 0.16 15.91
C LYS A 341 -10.24 0.71 16.79
N SER A 342 -11.39 0.04 16.79
CA SER A 342 -12.52 0.45 17.62
C SER A 342 -13.31 -0.74 18.14
N VAL A 343 -13.83 -0.59 19.36
CA VAL A 343 -14.68 -1.59 20.03
C VAL A 343 -15.91 -0.90 20.64
N GLU A 344 -17.04 -1.60 20.71
CA GLU A 344 -18.19 -1.13 21.48
C GLU A 344 -18.08 -1.59 22.93
N ILE A 345 -18.17 -0.65 23.86
CA ILE A 345 -18.14 -0.88 25.31
C ILE A 345 -19.39 -0.31 25.96
N GLN A 346 -19.73 -0.81 27.15
CA GLN A 346 -20.84 -0.27 27.94
C GLN A 346 -20.36 0.97 28.70
N GLU A 347 -21.17 2.04 28.69
CA GLU A 347 -20.83 3.32 29.34
C GLU A 347 -20.74 3.19 30.87
N ASP A 348 -21.51 2.29 31.47
CA ASP A 348 -21.57 2.04 32.91
C ASP A 348 -20.59 0.95 33.39
N GLU A 349 -19.89 0.30 32.46
CA GLU A 349 -18.98 -0.78 32.79
C GLU A 349 -17.66 -0.26 33.38
N LYS A 350 -17.43 -0.61 34.64
CA LYS A 350 -16.20 -0.30 35.38
C LYS A 350 -15.10 -1.32 35.06
N ALA A 351 -14.65 -1.35 33.82
CA ALA A 351 -13.49 -2.13 33.41
C ALA A 351 -12.34 -1.22 32.98
N GLU A 352 -11.11 -1.69 33.21
CA GLU A 352 -9.92 -1.00 32.71
C GLU A 352 -9.74 -1.32 31.24
N TYR A 353 -9.81 -0.30 30.40
CA TYR A 353 -9.54 -0.40 28.98
C TYR A 353 -8.20 0.26 28.67
N ASP A 354 -7.34 -0.44 27.95
CA ASP A 354 -6.04 0.07 27.53
C ASP A 354 -5.80 -0.18 26.04
N CYS A 355 -5.03 0.72 25.43
CA CYS A 355 -4.52 0.56 24.09
C CYS A 355 -3.06 0.16 24.13
N PHE A 356 -2.75 -1.02 23.60
CA PHE A 356 -1.41 -1.55 23.47
C PHE A 356 -0.88 -1.34 22.06
N VAL A 357 0.30 -0.74 21.95
CA VAL A 357 0.99 -0.48 20.68
C VAL A 357 2.42 -1.01 20.73
N SER A 358 2.76 -1.86 19.76
CA SER A 358 4.12 -2.33 19.53
C SER A 358 4.56 -2.00 18.11
N HIS A 359 5.75 -1.42 17.98
CA HIS A 359 6.32 -0.99 16.71
C HIS A 359 7.85 -1.03 16.82
N ARG A 360 8.55 -1.36 15.73
CA ARG A 360 10.00 -1.63 15.77
C ARG A 360 10.85 -0.45 16.24
N THR A 361 10.37 0.78 16.05
CA THR A 361 11.10 1.99 16.48
C THR A 361 11.02 2.24 17.98
N LEU A 362 10.17 1.48 18.69
CA LEU A 362 10.00 1.61 20.13
C LEU A 362 10.97 0.70 20.89
N LYS A 363 11.64 1.25 21.90
CA LYS A 363 12.43 0.45 22.85
C LYS A 363 11.54 -0.40 23.77
N GLU A 364 10.38 0.14 24.12
CA GLU A 364 9.36 -0.46 24.97
C GLU A 364 7.98 -0.20 24.37
N THR A 365 7.04 -1.13 24.55
CA THR A 365 5.68 -1.00 24.04
C THR A 365 4.94 0.17 24.69
N ILE A 366 4.11 0.88 23.93
CA ILE A 366 3.25 1.95 24.46
C ILE A 366 1.96 1.32 24.97
N ILE A 367 1.56 1.67 26.20
CA ILE A 367 0.27 1.33 26.79
C ILE A 367 -0.39 2.65 27.22
N VAL A 368 -1.54 2.96 26.62
CA VAL A 368 -2.35 4.14 26.98
C VAL A 368 -3.68 3.66 27.55
N THR A 369 -3.89 3.86 28.84
CA THR A 369 -5.16 3.57 29.50
C THR A 369 -6.20 4.63 29.13
N TRP A 370 -7.42 4.21 28.86
CA TRP A 370 -8.55 5.11 28.65
C TRP A 370 -8.97 5.73 29.99
N ASP A 371 -9.06 7.04 30.04
CA ASP A 371 -9.36 7.84 31.23
C ASP A 371 -10.86 8.01 31.49
N GLY A 372 -11.72 7.55 30.58
CA GLY A 372 -13.17 7.66 30.69
C GLY A 372 -13.77 8.78 29.83
N GLU A 373 -12.96 9.55 29.07
CA GLU A 373 -13.42 10.65 28.22
C GLU A 373 -13.52 10.33 26.72
#